data_AF-A0ABD0JHY8-F1
#
_entry.id   AF-A0ABD0JHY8-F1
#
_cell.length_a   1.000
_cell.length_b   1.000
_cell.length_c   1.000
_cell.angle_alpha   90.00
_cell.angle_beta   90.00
_cell.angle_gamma   90.00
#
_symmetry.space_group_name_H-M   'P 1'
#
loop_
_entity.id
_entity.type
_entity.pdbx_description
1 polymer ?
#
loop_
_entity_poly.entity_id
_entity_poly.type
_entity_poly.pdbx_seq_one_letter_code
_entity_poly.pdbx_strand_id
1 'polypeptide(L)'
;IKRFEKLETDEERIQEGKQTYDQFIMKELLSQSHTYSKDAVDHVQEALTTAQKTRQLPADIFEPYIEEICNSLRGHIFQKFVESEKYTRFCQWKNLELNINLTMNDFSVHRIIGRGGFGEVYGCRKADTGKICSADALLNAPGNLRLKIATGLNARSKPASCMPRQRTERAAT
;
A
#
# COMPACT_ATOMS: atom_id res chain seq x y z
N ILE A 1 -6.64 12.53 6.43
CA ILE A 1 -5.63 11.82 7.24
C ILE A 1 -4.37 11.44 6.45
N LYS A 2 -4.37 10.53 5.46
CA LYS A 2 -3.13 10.15 4.74
C LYS A 2 -2.41 11.28 3.99
N ARG A 3 -3.12 12.34 3.60
CA ARG A 3 -2.52 13.58 3.07
C ARG A 3 -1.82 14.38 4.17
N PHE A 4 -2.44 14.47 5.35
CA PHE A 4 -1.93 15.18 6.52
C PHE A 4 -0.61 14.58 7.01
N GLU A 5 -0.48 13.25 7.06
CA GLU A 5 0.77 12.55 7.44
C GLU A 5 1.97 12.91 6.55
N LYS A 6 1.74 13.38 5.32
CA LYS A 6 2.80 13.72 4.35
C LYS A 6 3.22 15.18 4.38
N LEU A 7 2.57 16.02 5.20
CA LEU A 7 2.90 17.44 5.31
C LEU A 7 4.22 17.59 6.07
N GLU A 8 5.12 18.40 5.52
CA GLU A 8 6.47 18.58 6.08
C GLU A 8 6.52 19.72 7.11
N THR A 9 5.68 20.75 6.94
CA THR A 9 5.67 21.92 7.82
C THR A 9 4.59 21.84 8.90
N ASP A 10 4.93 22.30 10.11
CA ASP A 10 3.99 22.33 11.23
C ASP A 10 2.84 23.33 11.02
N GLU A 11 3.08 24.44 10.31
CA GLU A 11 2.05 25.43 10.01
C GLU A 11 0.95 24.87 9.09
N GLU A 12 1.34 24.15 8.03
CA GLU A 12 0.39 23.48 7.14
C GLU A 12 -0.34 22.35 7.85
N ARG A 13 0.37 21.58 8.71
CA ARG A 13 -0.29 20.55 9.55
C ARG A 13 -1.35 21.18 10.44
N ILE A 14 -1.05 22.28 11.14
CA ILE A 14 -2.03 22.92 12.03
C ILE A 14 -3.26 23.39 11.26
N GLN A 15 -3.08 23.99 10.09
CA GLN A 15 -4.19 24.46 9.26
C GLN A 15 -5.04 23.29 8.72
N GLU A 16 -4.41 22.28 8.12
CA GLU A 16 -5.09 21.11 7.56
C GLU A 16 -5.70 20.21 8.64
N GLY A 17 -5.07 20.14 9.82
CA GLY A 17 -5.57 19.42 10.99
C GLY A 17 -6.87 20.03 11.51
N LYS A 18 -6.91 21.36 11.66
CA LYS A 18 -8.14 22.09 12.03
C LYS A 18 -9.23 21.92 10.96
N GLN A 19 -8.88 22.10 9.68
CA GLN A 19 -9.84 21.94 8.59
C GLN A 19 -10.42 20.53 8.56
N THR A 20 -9.59 19.50 8.76
CA THR A 20 -10.03 18.10 8.83
C THR A 20 -10.97 17.87 10.01
N TYR A 21 -10.63 18.44 11.19
CA TYR A 21 -11.47 18.35 12.37
C TYR A 21 -12.83 19.01 12.16
N ASP A 22 -12.88 20.24 11.66
CA ASP A 22 -14.12 20.97 11.46
C ASP A 22 -15.01 20.32 10.39
N GLN A 23 -14.40 19.83 9.30
CA GLN A 23 -15.14 19.28 8.17
C GLN A 23 -15.72 17.88 8.45
N PHE A 24 -14.96 17.03 9.14
CA PHE A 24 -15.30 15.61 9.31
C PHE A 24 -15.64 15.22 10.74
N ILE A 25 -15.01 15.81 11.75
CA ILE A 25 -15.23 15.41 13.15
C ILE A 25 -16.35 16.24 13.76
N MET A 26 -16.26 17.58 13.67
CA MET A 26 -17.27 18.49 14.23
C MET A 26 -18.64 18.32 13.55
N LYS A 27 -18.66 18.12 12.23
CA LYS A 27 -19.91 17.90 11.49
C LYS A 27 -20.62 16.60 11.89
N GLU A 28 -19.87 15.52 12.14
CA GLU A 28 -20.43 14.23 12.55
C GLU A 28 -20.88 14.24 14.02
N LEU A 29 -20.18 14.98 14.89
CA LEU A 29 -20.62 15.21 16.28
C LEU A 29 -21.97 15.93 16.33
N LEU A 30 -22.17 16.93 15.46
CA LEU A 30 -23.44 17.67 15.37
C LEU A 30 -24.57 16.84 14.74
N SER A 31 -24.24 15.85 13.90
CA SER A 31 -25.24 14.99 13.27
C SER A 31 -25.73 13.82 14.13
N GLN A 32 -25.15 13.63 15.34
CA GLN A 32 -25.47 12.53 16.28
C GLN A 32 -25.39 11.13 15.65
N SER A 33 -24.61 10.99 14.58
CA SER A 33 -24.39 9.72 13.90
C SER A 33 -23.46 8.77 14.68
N HIS A 34 -22.88 9.23 15.78
CA HIS A 34 -22.09 8.49 16.79
C HIS A 34 -21.13 7.44 16.20
N THR A 35 -20.31 7.84 15.24
CA THR A 35 -19.39 6.92 14.56
C THR A 35 -18.02 6.75 15.24
N TYR A 36 -17.61 7.70 16.10
CA TYR A 36 -16.28 7.72 16.72
C TYR A 36 -16.33 7.73 18.24
N SER A 37 -15.32 7.15 18.89
CA SER A 37 -15.23 7.17 20.34
C SER A 37 -14.96 8.57 20.87
N LYS A 38 -15.43 8.84 22.10
CA LYS A 38 -15.16 10.10 22.77
C LYS A 38 -13.66 10.30 23.04
N ASP A 39 -12.95 9.22 23.36
CA ASP A 39 -11.51 9.25 23.64
C ASP A 39 -10.70 9.70 22.39
N ALA A 40 -11.09 9.25 21.19
CA ALA A 40 -10.45 9.69 19.95
C ALA A 40 -10.71 11.17 19.63
N VAL A 41 -11.92 11.66 19.93
CA VAL A 41 -12.29 13.09 19.78
C VAL A 41 -11.48 13.95 20.73
N ASP A 42 -11.47 13.58 22.02
CA ASP A 42 -10.78 14.33 23.06
C ASP A 42 -9.26 14.37 22.77
N HIS A 43 -8.66 13.26 22.32
CA HIS A 43 -7.24 13.20 21.94
C HIS A 43 -6.87 14.21 20.84
N VAL A 44 -7.64 14.28 19.75
CA VAL A 44 -7.36 15.23 18.65
C VAL A 44 -7.63 16.67 19.09
N GLN A 45 -8.68 16.90 19.87
CA GLN A 45 -8.99 18.24 20.37
C GLN A 45 -7.89 18.79 21.29
N GLU A 46 -7.35 17.95 22.18
CA GLU A 46 -6.23 18.30 23.05
C GLU A 46 -4.94 18.56 22.25
N ALA A 47 -4.65 17.72 21.25
CA ALA A 47 -3.49 17.89 20.37
C ALA A 47 -3.57 19.21 19.59
N LEU A 48 -4.73 19.53 19.01
CA LEU A 48 -4.96 20.79 18.29
C LEU A 48 -4.86 22.02 19.22
N THR A 49 -5.35 21.91 20.46
CA THR A 49 -5.28 22.99 21.46
C THR A 49 -3.83 23.23 21.91
N THR A 50 -3.07 22.15 22.09
CA THR A 50 -1.66 22.21 22.46
C THR A 50 -0.83 22.81 21.32
N ALA A 51 -1.11 22.41 20.08
CA ALA A 51 -0.42 22.92 18.91
C ALA A 51 -0.61 24.42 18.66
N GLN A 52 -1.72 25.01 19.12
CA GLN A 52 -1.89 26.47 19.10
C GLN A 52 -0.90 27.20 20.02
N LYS A 53 -0.44 26.54 21.09
CA LYS A 53 0.51 27.11 22.06
C LYS A 53 1.96 26.80 21.70
N THR A 54 2.23 25.57 21.26
CA THR A 54 3.59 25.09 20.96
C THR A 54 4.02 25.30 19.52
N ARG A 55 3.08 25.63 18.60
CA ARG A 55 3.28 25.69 17.14
C ARG A 55 3.86 24.41 16.53
N GLN A 56 3.64 23.29 17.20
CA GLN A 56 4.06 21.96 16.74
C GLN A 56 2.85 21.04 16.76
N LEU A 57 2.63 20.33 15.67
CA LEU A 57 1.55 19.36 15.57
C LEU A 57 2.11 18.04 15.04
N PRO A 58 2.06 16.96 15.86
CA PRO A 58 2.47 15.64 15.43
C PRO A 58 1.69 15.14 14.20
N ALA A 59 2.31 14.29 13.39
CA ALA A 59 1.70 13.74 12.18
C ALA A 59 0.70 12.60 12.48
N ASP A 60 0.75 12.04 13.68
CA ASP A 60 0.03 10.87 14.18
C ASP A 60 -1.21 11.22 15.02
N ILE A 61 -1.60 12.49 15.15
CA ILE A 61 -2.77 12.89 15.95
C ILE A 61 -4.06 12.18 15.54
N PHE A 62 -4.18 11.78 14.27
CA PHE A 62 -5.36 11.09 13.74
C PHE A 62 -5.24 9.56 13.80
N GLU A 63 -4.19 9.01 14.41
CA GLU A 63 -3.99 7.56 14.53
C GLU A 63 -5.17 6.84 15.20
N PRO A 64 -5.77 7.35 16.30
CA PRO A 64 -6.96 6.73 16.90
C PRO A 64 -8.14 6.64 15.92
N TYR A 65 -8.33 7.67 15.10
CA TYR A 65 -9.35 7.66 14.05
C TYR A 65 -9.05 6.65 12.95
N ILE A 66 -7.79 6.50 12.54
CA ILE A 66 -7.41 5.49 11.55
C ILE A 66 -7.74 4.10 12.09
N GLU A 67 -7.42 3.83 13.36
CA GLU A 67 -7.69 2.54 13.98
C GLU A 67 -9.19 2.23 14.02
N GLU A 68 -10.02 3.17 14.47
CA GLU A 68 -11.47 3.01 14.50
C GLU A 68 -12.07 2.80 13.11
N ILE A 69 -11.65 3.60 12.13
CA ILE A 69 -12.07 3.45 10.72
C ILE A 69 -11.67 2.06 10.21
N CYS A 70 -10.43 1.62 10.45
CA CYS A 70 -9.96 0.31 10.04
C CYS A 70 -10.75 -0.82 10.71
N ASN A 71 -11.06 -0.70 12.00
CA ASN A 71 -11.84 -1.68 12.72
C ASN A 71 -13.28 -1.77 12.19
N SER A 72 -13.91 -0.62 11.88
CA SER A 72 -15.23 -0.58 11.24
C SER A 72 -15.21 -1.23 9.85
N LEU A 73 -14.17 -0.95 9.05
CA LEU A 73 -14.02 -1.53 7.71
C LEU A 73 -13.79 -3.05 7.73
N ARG A 74 -13.09 -3.60 8.73
CA ARG A 74 -12.74 -5.03 8.83
C ARG A 74 -13.93 -5.98 8.98
N GLY A 75 -15.08 -5.49 9.44
CA GLY A 75 -16.26 -6.31 9.68
C GLY A 75 -17.09 -6.55 8.42
N HIS A 76 -18.38 -6.27 8.53
CA HIS A 76 -19.37 -6.52 7.47
C HIS A 76 -19.07 -5.76 6.16
N ILE A 77 -18.39 -4.61 6.22
CA ILE A 77 -18.00 -3.83 5.04
C ILE A 77 -16.96 -4.60 4.21
N PHE A 78 -15.95 -5.17 4.88
CA PHE A 78 -14.97 -6.02 4.21
C PHE A 78 -15.60 -7.26 3.61
N GLN A 79 -16.56 -7.89 4.31
CA GLN A 79 -17.27 -9.05 3.77
C GLN A 79 -18.04 -8.70 2.48
N LYS A 80 -18.77 -7.58 2.46
CA LYS A 80 -19.42 -7.07 1.25
C LYS A 80 -18.42 -6.76 0.14
N PHE A 81 -17.23 -6.28 0.48
CA PHE A 81 -16.16 -6.10 -0.51
C PHE A 81 -15.72 -7.44 -1.10
N VAL A 82 -15.52 -8.48 -0.29
CA VAL A 82 -15.15 -9.84 -0.75
C VAL A 82 -16.20 -10.42 -1.69
N GLU A 83 -17.48 -10.18 -1.42
CA GLU A 83 -18.60 -10.63 -2.27
C GLU A 83 -18.73 -9.81 -3.57
N SER A 84 -18.05 -8.67 -3.68
CA SER A 84 -18.16 -7.77 -4.84
C SER A 84 -17.24 -8.16 -6.00
N GLU A 85 -17.57 -7.66 -7.20
CA GLU A 85 -16.72 -7.76 -8.39
C GLU A 85 -15.35 -7.08 -8.21
N LYS A 86 -15.23 -6.12 -7.27
CA LYS A 86 -13.94 -5.47 -6.97
C LYS A 86 -12.94 -6.46 -6.36
N TYR A 87 -13.41 -7.36 -5.51
CA TYR A 87 -12.57 -8.43 -4.98
C TYR A 87 -12.22 -9.45 -6.06
N THR A 88 -13.16 -9.77 -6.95
CA THR A 88 -12.86 -10.62 -8.13
C THR A 88 -11.73 -10.01 -8.97
N ARG A 89 -11.78 -8.70 -9.24
CA ARG A 89 -10.69 -7.99 -9.95
C ARG A 89 -9.38 -8.02 -9.17
N PHE A 90 -9.42 -7.88 -7.85
CA PHE A 90 -8.25 -8.04 -6.99
C PHE A 90 -7.63 -9.44 -7.11
N CYS A 91 -8.45 -10.51 -7.08
CA CYS A 91 -7.99 -11.88 -7.25
C CYS A 91 -7.31 -12.10 -8.61
N GLN A 92 -7.83 -11.51 -9.68
CA GLN A 92 -7.19 -11.57 -11.01
C GLN A 92 -5.78 -10.97 -10.99
N TRP A 93 -5.62 -9.79 -10.39
CA TRP A 93 -4.32 -9.15 -10.24
C TRP A 93 -3.37 -9.95 -9.35
N LYS A 94 -3.87 -10.56 -8.28
CA LYS A 94 -3.08 -11.43 -7.41
C LYS A 94 -2.66 -12.72 -8.10
N ASN A 95 -3.52 -13.28 -8.94
CA ASN A 95 -3.17 -14.46 -9.74
C ASN A 95 -2.08 -14.11 -10.76
N LEU A 96 -2.18 -12.95 -11.42
CA LEU A 96 -1.12 -12.44 -12.28
C LEU A 96 0.20 -12.29 -11.49
N GLU A 97 0.16 -11.62 -10.33
CA GLU A 97 1.34 -11.43 -9.47
C GLU A 97 2.03 -12.75 -9.08
N LEU A 98 1.26 -13.78 -8.72
CA LEU A 98 1.78 -15.09 -8.32
C LEU A 98 2.27 -15.96 -9.49
N ASN A 99 1.73 -15.76 -10.70
CA ASN A 99 2.06 -16.54 -11.89
C ASN A 99 3.08 -15.86 -12.82
N ILE A 100 3.66 -14.73 -12.40
CA ILE A 100 4.72 -14.07 -13.16
C ILE A 100 5.98 -14.96 -13.17
N ASN A 101 6.25 -15.57 -14.32
CA ASN A 101 7.51 -16.24 -14.63
C ASN A 101 8.31 -15.35 -15.57
N LEU A 102 9.23 -14.56 -15.01
CA LEU A 102 10.05 -13.62 -15.77
C LEU A 102 11.11 -14.35 -16.57
N THR A 103 11.16 -14.07 -17.86
CA THR A 103 12.17 -14.54 -18.80
C THR A 103 12.93 -13.36 -19.41
N MET A 104 14.03 -13.63 -20.11
CA MET A 104 14.77 -12.57 -20.84
C MET A 104 13.91 -11.84 -21.87
N ASN A 105 12.91 -12.52 -22.44
CA ASN A 105 12.05 -11.94 -23.48
C ASN A 105 11.09 -10.87 -22.93
N ASP A 106 10.86 -10.86 -21.62
CA ASP A 106 10.03 -9.84 -20.95
C ASP A 106 10.78 -8.51 -20.75
N PHE A 107 12.07 -8.47 -21.09
CA PHE A 107 12.94 -7.30 -20.92
C PHE A 107 13.62 -6.92 -22.23
N SER A 108 13.41 -5.68 -22.66
CA SER A 108 14.26 -5.06 -23.68
C SER A 108 15.51 -4.51 -23.00
N VAL A 109 16.63 -5.20 -23.19
CA VAL A 109 17.93 -4.79 -22.65
C VAL A 109 18.52 -3.68 -23.53
N HIS A 110 18.89 -2.57 -22.89
CA HIS A 110 19.57 -1.43 -23.50
C HIS A 110 21.07 -1.49 -23.18
N ARG A 111 21.71 -0.34 -22.98
CA ARG A 111 23.15 -0.25 -22.68
C ARG A 111 23.50 -0.66 -21.25
N ILE A 112 24.76 -1.02 -21.06
CA ILE A 112 25.38 -1.20 -19.74
C ILE A 112 25.41 0.15 -19.02
N ILE A 113 24.96 0.16 -17.77
CA ILE A 113 24.93 1.34 -16.89
C ILE A 113 26.07 1.28 -15.87
N GLY A 114 26.57 0.09 -15.52
CA GLY A 114 27.70 -0.07 -14.60
C GLY A 114 28.45 -1.38 -14.82
N ARG A 115 29.75 -1.37 -14.49
CA ARG A 115 30.64 -2.54 -14.52
C ARG A 115 31.32 -2.67 -13.16
N GLY A 116 31.36 -3.87 -12.61
CA GLY A 116 32.04 -4.15 -11.34
C GLY A 116 32.61 -5.57 -11.28
N GLY A 117 33.28 -5.91 -10.17
CA GLY A 117 33.93 -7.22 -10.00
C GLY A 117 32.98 -8.43 -9.99
N PHE A 118 31.67 -8.21 -9.84
CA PHE A 118 30.63 -9.25 -9.81
C PHE A 118 29.79 -9.34 -11.09
N GLY A 119 30.12 -8.55 -12.12
CA GLY A 119 29.44 -8.57 -13.41
C GLY A 119 29.07 -7.19 -13.94
N GLU A 120 28.16 -7.18 -14.92
CA GLU A 120 27.69 -5.99 -15.61
C GLU A 120 26.23 -5.70 -15.26
N VAL A 121 25.91 -4.42 -15.12
CA VAL A 121 24.54 -3.94 -14.86
C VAL A 121 23.99 -3.34 -16.13
N TYR A 122 22.88 -3.90 -16.60
CA TYR A 122 22.21 -3.44 -17.81
C TYR A 122 21.01 -2.57 -17.48
N GLY A 123 20.82 -1.50 -18.26
CA GLY A 123 19.54 -0.81 -18.31
C GLY A 123 18.55 -1.65 -19.10
N CYS A 124 17.37 -1.89 -18.55
CA CYS A 124 16.33 -2.69 -19.18
C CYS A 124 15.00 -1.93 -19.16
N ARG A 125 14.12 -2.25 -20.11
CA ARG A 125 12.73 -1.84 -20.10
C ARG A 125 11.86 -3.08 -20.04
N LYS A 126 10.93 -3.14 -19.08
CA LYS A 126 9.99 -4.25 -18.99
C LYS A 126 8.92 -4.10 -20.09
N ALA A 127 8.70 -5.14 -20.89
CA ALA A 127 7.84 -5.09 -22.07
C ALA A 127 6.35 -4.86 -21.73
N ASP A 128 5.89 -5.37 -20.58
CA ASP A 128 4.49 -5.30 -20.15
C ASP A 128 4.03 -3.90 -19.69
N THR A 129 4.90 -3.18 -19.00
CA THR A 129 4.60 -1.94 -18.28
C THR A 129 5.40 -0.75 -18.82
N GLY A 130 6.40 -1.01 -19.65
CA GLY A 130 7.32 0.01 -20.16
C GLY A 130 8.24 0.61 -19.08
N LYS A 131 8.20 0.10 -17.84
CA LYS A 131 9.01 0.59 -16.73
C LYS A 131 10.49 0.31 -16.99
N ILE A 132 11.31 1.33 -16.76
CA ILE A 132 12.76 1.22 -16.85
C ILE A 132 13.25 0.59 -15.54
N CYS A 133 14.09 -0.43 -15.67
CA CYS A 133 14.64 -1.21 -14.56
C CYS A 133 16.12 -1.47 -14.81
N SER A 134 16.86 -1.84 -13.77
CA SER A 134 18.23 -2.33 -13.89
C SER A 134 18.25 -3.84 -13.68
N ALA A 135 18.97 -4.55 -14.53
CA ALA A 135 19.20 -5.98 -14.43
C ALA A 135 20.67 -6.23 -14.13
N ASP A 136 20.93 -6.91 -13.02
CA ASP A 136 22.26 -7.37 -12.68
C ASP A 136 22.52 -8.72 -13.35
N ALA A 137 23.47 -8.73 -14.29
CA ALA A 137 24.02 -9.96 -14.84
C ALA A 137 25.14 -10.44 -13.91
N LEU A 138 24.77 -11.24 -12.91
CA LEU A 138 25.76 -11.87 -12.04
C LEU A 138 26.49 -12.97 -12.81
N LEU A 139 27.82 -12.91 -12.81
CA LEU A 139 28.67 -13.93 -13.43
C LEU A 139 28.64 -15.20 -12.56
N ASN A 140 27.65 -16.07 -12.80
CA ASN A 140 27.71 -17.46 -12.37
C ASN A 140 27.63 -18.33 -13.63
N ALA A 141 28.55 -19.28 -13.70
CA ALA A 141 28.68 -20.46 -14.58
C ALA A 141 27.52 -20.77 -15.57
N PRO A 142 27.84 -21.34 -16.75
CA PRO A 142 26.97 -21.34 -17.92
C PRO A 142 25.58 -21.91 -17.63
N GLY A 143 24.54 -21.13 -17.91
CA GLY A 143 23.18 -21.64 -18.07
C GLY A 143 22.09 -21.02 -17.19
N ASN A 144 22.37 -20.10 -16.28
CA ASN A 144 21.30 -19.44 -15.52
C ASN A 144 21.66 -18.01 -15.10
N LEU A 145 21.49 -17.06 -16.02
CA LEU A 145 21.58 -15.62 -15.74
C LEU A 145 20.38 -15.25 -14.86
N ARG A 146 20.54 -15.40 -13.53
CA ARG A 146 19.49 -15.05 -12.57
C ARG A 146 19.41 -13.53 -12.49
N LEU A 147 18.58 -12.93 -13.34
CA LEU A 147 18.27 -11.50 -13.27
C LEU A 147 17.68 -11.18 -11.90
N LYS A 148 18.49 -10.56 -11.04
CA LYS A 148 17.96 -9.81 -9.91
C LYS A 148 17.54 -8.46 -10.48
N ILE A 149 16.26 -8.33 -10.78
CA ILE A 149 15.70 -7.06 -11.23
C ILE A 149 15.47 -6.24 -9.99
N ALA A 150 16.23 -5.15 -9.82
CA ALA A 150 15.98 -4.12 -8.83
C ALA A 150 14.75 -3.28 -9.25
N THR A 151 13.62 -3.96 -9.43
CA THR A 151 12.32 -3.30 -9.34
C THR A 151 12.03 -3.17 -7.86
N GLY A 152 11.50 -2.06 -7.38
CA GLY A 152 10.89 -1.98 -6.04
C GLY A 152 9.70 -2.94 -5.83
N LEU A 153 9.53 -3.95 -6.69
CA LEU A 153 8.65 -5.10 -6.53
C LEU A 153 9.38 -6.12 -5.66
N ASN A 154 9.01 -6.13 -4.39
CA ASN A 154 9.45 -7.10 -3.39
C ASN A 154 9.04 -8.52 -3.84
N ALA A 155 9.85 -9.18 -4.67
CA ALA A 155 9.73 -10.61 -4.94
C ALA A 155 10.26 -11.39 -3.72
N ARG A 156 9.59 -11.24 -2.56
CA ARG A 156 9.75 -12.16 -1.44
C ARG A 156 8.87 -13.38 -1.71
N SER A 157 9.52 -14.48 -2.02
CA SER A 157 8.94 -15.81 -1.86
C SER A 157 8.57 -16.01 -0.38
N LYS A 158 7.26 -15.99 -0.07
CA LYS A 158 6.72 -16.57 1.16
C LYS A 158 5.50 -17.43 0.81
N PRO A 159 5.27 -18.54 1.53
CA PRO A 159 4.31 -19.56 1.14
C PRO A 159 2.88 -19.03 1.27
N ALA A 160 2.08 -19.27 0.23
CA ALA A 160 0.64 -19.01 0.23
C ALA A 160 -0.07 -19.95 1.21
N SER A 161 -0.21 -19.52 2.46
CA SER A 161 -1.08 -20.11 3.47
C SER A 161 -2.15 -19.08 3.84
N CYS A 162 -3.15 -18.94 2.98
CA CYS A 162 -4.50 -18.47 3.32
C CYS A 162 -5.30 -18.37 2.02
N MET A 163 -5.77 -19.52 1.53
CA MET A 163 -6.90 -19.56 0.61
C MET A 163 -7.90 -20.55 1.24
N PRO A 164 -9.09 -20.11 1.66
CA PRO A 164 -10.17 -21.05 1.93
C PRO A 164 -10.52 -21.73 0.61
N ARG A 165 -10.33 -23.05 0.55
CA ARG A 165 -10.81 -23.88 -0.56
C ARG A 165 -12.32 -23.76 -0.63
N GLN A 166 -12.84 -23.03 -1.61
CA GLN A 166 -14.24 -23.20 -2.00
C GLN A 166 -14.33 -24.56 -2.70
N ARG A 167 -14.87 -25.55 -1.97
CA ARG A 167 -15.21 -26.88 -2.46
C ARG A 167 -16.45 -26.74 -3.33
N THR A 168 -16.29 -26.71 -4.65
CA THR A 168 -17.40 -26.87 -5.58
C THR A 168 -17.80 -28.34 -5.62
N GLU A 169 -18.71 -28.73 -4.73
CA GLU A 169 -19.54 -29.92 -4.93
C GLU A 169 -20.60 -29.56 -5.99
N ARG A 170 -20.38 -29.96 -7.23
CA ARG A 170 -21.47 -30.12 -8.19
C ARG A 170 -21.98 -31.55 -8.07
N ALA A 171 -23.13 -31.67 -7.42
CA ALA A 171 -23.93 -32.88 -7.39
C ALA A 171 -24.25 -33.31 -8.82
N ALA A 172 -24.04 -34.60 -9.08
CA ALA A 172 -24.61 -35.29 -10.21
C ALA A 172 -26.12 -35.44 -10.00
N THR A 173 -26.91 -35.19 -11.05
CA THR A 173 -28.24 -35.74 -11.22
C THR A 173 -28.42 -36.02 -12.70
#